data_AF-A0A522A5E3-F1
#
_entry.id   AF-A0A522A5E3-F1
#
_cell.length_a   1.000
_cell.length_b   1.000
_cell.length_c   1.000
_cell.angle_alpha   90.00
_cell.angle_beta   90.00
_cell.angle_gamma   90.00
#
_symmetry.space_group_name_H-M   'P 1'
#
loop_
_entity.id
_entity.type
_entity.pdbx_description
1 polymer ?
#
loop_
_entity_poly.entity_id
_entity_poly.type
_entity_poly.pdbx_seq_one_letter_code
_entity_poly.pdbx_strand_id
1 'polypeptide(L)'
;MLEANHYRQMTFDERVSEKFYDGYLDTLDSAHLIFTQGDLDEWADYRGKLHRLTLKPRGEGDTQPAFDIFNRYFERLEQRVTYVDELLKDPANFNFSVDERILINRKDELPPTNLDEAKKLWRERLRFEYLQEKLARTGAKKKTATASTTAFSTPVPATVTTNSTIEPAKKKTDAEEIADLLSRRYHRNLRFFKEWDNEDVMQ
;
A
#
# COMPACT_ATOMS: atom_id res chain seq x y z
N MET A 1 -32.21 -7.55 -7.07
CA MET A 1 -32.78 -6.85 -5.89
C MET A 1 -32.48 -5.35 -5.91
N LEU A 2 -31.25 -4.93 -6.21
CA LEU A 2 -30.89 -3.50 -6.30
C LEU A 2 -31.72 -2.72 -7.33
N GLU A 3 -31.90 -3.22 -8.56
CA GLU A 3 -32.67 -2.51 -9.60
C GLU A 3 -34.13 -2.25 -9.19
N ALA A 4 -34.74 -3.20 -8.48
CA ALA A 4 -36.15 -3.13 -8.10
C ALA A 4 -36.40 -2.38 -6.79
N ASN A 5 -35.47 -2.46 -5.82
CA ASN A 5 -35.70 -2.02 -4.44
C ASN A 5 -34.87 -0.81 -4.00
N HIS A 6 -33.84 -0.40 -4.78
CA HIS A 6 -33.08 0.79 -4.45
C HIS A 6 -33.90 2.04 -4.78
N TYR A 7 -33.89 3.07 -3.92
CA TYR A 7 -34.70 4.30 -4.09
C TYR A 7 -34.49 4.99 -5.46
N ARG A 8 -33.27 4.85 -6.01
CA ARG A 8 -32.90 5.42 -7.32
C ARG A 8 -33.40 4.60 -8.53
N GLN A 9 -33.84 3.35 -8.32
CA GLN A 9 -34.37 2.42 -9.33
C GLN A 9 -33.64 2.47 -10.68
N MET A 10 -32.31 2.42 -10.63
CA MET A 10 -31.50 2.41 -11.84
C MET A 10 -31.39 0.99 -12.37
N THR A 11 -31.61 0.83 -13.66
CA THR A 11 -31.26 -0.40 -14.38
C THR A 11 -29.74 -0.51 -14.45
N PHE A 12 -29.21 -1.71 -14.25
CA PHE A 12 -27.81 -2.02 -14.45
C PHE A 12 -27.56 -2.15 -15.96
N ASP A 13 -27.40 -0.98 -16.58
CA ASP A 13 -27.08 -0.81 -17.99
C ASP A 13 -25.57 -0.65 -18.18
N GLU A 14 -25.15 -0.49 -19.45
CA GLU A 14 -23.75 -0.27 -19.81
C GLU A 14 -23.12 0.91 -19.06
N ARG A 15 -23.86 2.02 -18.88
CA ARG A 15 -23.34 3.19 -18.18
C ARG A 15 -23.11 2.94 -16.68
N VAL A 16 -23.99 2.17 -16.04
CA VAL A 16 -23.80 1.77 -14.64
C VAL A 16 -22.66 0.75 -14.53
N SER A 17 -22.48 -0.12 -15.53
CA SER A 17 -21.39 -1.09 -15.53
C SER A 17 -20.01 -0.45 -15.71
N GLU A 18 -19.89 0.60 -16.53
CA GLU A 18 -18.65 1.37 -16.66
C GLU A 18 -18.26 1.99 -15.32
N LYS A 19 -19.21 2.59 -14.60
CA LYS A 19 -18.95 3.18 -13.28
C LYS A 19 -18.60 2.13 -12.23
N PHE A 20 -19.19 0.95 -12.32
CA PHE A 20 -18.87 -0.16 -11.43
C PHE A 20 -17.46 -0.66 -11.68
N TYR A 21 -17.06 -0.81 -12.95
CA TYR A 21 -15.68 -1.15 -13.33
C TYR A 21 -14.68 -0.11 -12.82
N ASP A 22 -14.91 1.17 -13.11
CA ASP A 22 -14.01 2.25 -12.69
C ASP A 22 -13.90 2.31 -11.16
N GLY A 23 -15.02 2.11 -10.45
CA GLY A 23 -15.05 2.07 -8.99
C GLY A 23 -14.29 0.88 -8.41
N TYR A 24 -14.41 -0.30 -9.02
CA TYR A 24 -13.68 -1.51 -8.59
C TYR A 24 -12.16 -1.37 -8.78
N LEU A 25 -11.73 -0.71 -9.85
CA LEU A 25 -10.31 -0.40 -10.03
C LEU A 25 -9.81 0.60 -8.98
N ASP A 26 -10.60 1.63 -8.64
CA ASP A 26 -10.23 2.62 -7.60
C ASP A 26 -10.18 2.00 -6.20
N THR A 27 -11.04 1.01 -5.88
CA THR A 27 -10.97 0.32 -4.58
C THR A 27 -9.69 -0.50 -4.43
N LEU A 28 -9.21 -1.12 -5.52
CA LEU A 28 -7.98 -1.90 -5.52
C LEU A 28 -6.73 -1.01 -5.59
N ASP A 29 -6.72 0.00 -6.46
CA ASP A 29 -5.55 0.83 -6.73
C ASP A 29 -5.87 2.32 -6.87
N SER A 30 -6.45 2.93 -5.84
CA SER A 30 -6.72 4.38 -5.83
C SER A 30 -5.49 5.29 -6.03
N ALA A 31 -4.27 4.77 -5.95
CA ALA A 31 -3.06 5.56 -6.19
C ALA A 31 -2.49 5.37 -7.60
N HIS A 32 -3.08 4.49 -8.42
CA HIS A 32 -2.59 4.08 -9.74
C HIS A 32 -1.10 3.69 -9.70
N LEU A 33 -0.72 2.89 -8.70
CA LEU A 33 0.67 2.45 -8.49
C LEU A 33 0.90 0.99 -8.83
N ILE A 34 -0.15 0.18 -8.88
CA ILE A 34 -0.05 -1.28 -8.97
C ILE A 34 -0.32 -1.74 -10.40
N PHE A 35 -1.41 -1.28 -11.01
CA PHE A 35 -1.76 -1.67 -12.37
C PHE A 35 -0.93 -0.91 -13.42
N THR A 36 -0.60 -1.60 -14.51
CA THR A 36 0.00 -0.97 -15.69
C THR A 36 -1.07 -0.64 -16.73
N GLN A 37 -0.76 0.27 -17.65
CA GLN A 37 -1.65 0.57 -18.77
C GLN A 37 -1.98 -0.69 -19.59
N GLY A 38 -1.00 -1.58 -19.80
CA GLY A 38 -1.23 -2.84 -20.49
C GLY A 38 -2.24 -3.74 -19.78
N ASP A 39 -2.20 -3.81 -18.45
CA ASP A 39 -3.18 -4.58 -17.67
C ASP A 39 -4.60 -3.99 -17.83
N LEU A 40 -4.72 -2.66 -17.81
CA LEU A 40 -6.01 -1.97 -17.99
C LEU A 40 -6.56 -2.14 -19.42
N ASP A 41 -5.67 -2.12 -20.42
CA ASP A 41 -6.04 -2.31 -21.82
C ASP A 41 -6.57 -3.73 -22.07
N GLU A 42 -6.04 -4.76 -21.39
CA GLU A 42 -6.54 -6.14 -21.43
C GLU A 42 -8.01 -6.24 -20.94
N TRP A 43 -8.40 -5.40 -19.99
CA TRP A 43 -9.71 -5.43 -19.36
C TRP A 43 -10.67 -4.35 -19.84
N ALA A 44 -10.26 -3.52 -20.80
CA ALA A 44 -11.09 -2.47 -21.37
C ALA A 44 -12.43 -3.01 -21.89
N ASP A 45 -12.42 -4.24 -22.40
CA ASP A 45 -13.58 -4.99 -22.85
C ASP A 45 -14.61 -5.27 -21.74
N TYR A 46 -14.17 -5.43 -20.49
CA TYR A 46 -15.06 -5.70 -19.36
C TYR A 46 -15.92 -4.49 -19.01
N ARG A 47 -15.39 -3.27 -19.18
CA ARG A 47 -16.04 -2.00 -18.81
C ARG A 47 -17.48 -1.88 -19.30
N GLY A 48 -17.74 -2.24 -20.57
CA GLY A 48 -19.08 -2.23 -21.17
C GLY A 48 -19.84 -3.56 -21.08
N LYS A 49 -19.19 -4.67 -20.73
CA LYS A 49 -19.78 -6.03 -20.75
C LYS A 49 -20.23 -6.53 -19.38
N LEU A 50 -19.75 -5.92 -18.29
CA LEU A 50 -20.06 -6.34 -16.93
C LEU A 50 -21.57 -6.43 -16.66
N HIS A 51 -22.40 -5.53 -17.21
CA HIS A 51 -23.86 -5.63 -17.05
C HIS A 51 -24.44 -6.97 -17.52
N ARG A 52 -23.95 -7.49 -18.65
CA ARG A 52 -24.42 -8.76 -19.23
C ARG A 52 -23.84 -9.96 -18.50
N LEU A 53 -22.59 -9.84 -18.03
CA LEU A 53 -21.91 -10.90 -17.29
C LEU A 53 -22.58 -11.10 -15.93
N THR A 54 -22.91 -10.03 -15.22
CA THR A 54 -23.52 -10.09 -13.89
C THR A 54 -25.01 -10.40 -13.91
N LEU A 55 -25.81 -9.83 -14.83
CA LEU A 55 -27.28 -9.96 -14.81
C LEU A 55 -27.84 -11.22 -15.48
N LYS A 56 -27.03 -12.24 -15.80
CA LYS A 56 -27.45 -13.42 -16.59
C LYS A 56 -28.86 -13.92 -16.19
N PRO A 57 -29.93 -13.63 -16.99
CA PRO A 57 -31.31 -13.80 -16.53
C PRO A 57 -31.75 -15.26 -16.32
N ARG A 58 -30.92 -16.22 -16.73
CA ARG A 58 -31.19 -17.66 -16.72
C ARG A 58 -30.03 -18.49 -16.17
N GLY A 59 -29.10 -17.88 -15.43
CA GLY A 59 -27.95 -18.58 -14.87
C GLY A 59 -27.25 -17.79 -13.77
N GLU A 60 -26.18 -18.38 -13.23
CA GLU A 60 -25.30 -17.67 -12.30
C GLU A 60 -24.54 -16.57 -13.04
N GLY A 61 -24.41 -15.41 -12.40
CA GLY A 61 -23.60 -14.30 -12.91
C GLY A 61 -22.15 -14.72 -13.07
N ASP A 62 -21.50 -14.22 -14.11
CA ASP A 62 -20.08 -14.49 -14.37
C ASP A 62 -19.21 -13.50 -13.60
N THR A 63 -18.54 -14.00 -12.57
CA THR A 63 -17.65 -13.23 -11.69
C THR A 63 -16.18 -13.33 -12.08
N GLN A 64 -15.85 -14.09 -13.14
CA GLN A 64 -14.47 -14.24 -13.64
C GLN A 64 -13.72 -12.91 -13.81
N PRO A 65 -14.32 -11.82 -14.35
CA PRO A 65 -13.60 -10.55 -14.50
C PRO A 65 -13.06 -9.98 -13.19
N ALA A 66 -13.80 -10.11 -12.07
CA ALA A 66 -13.36 -9.61 -10.78
C ALA A 66 -12.15 -10.41 -10.27
N PHE A 67 -12.19 -11.73 -10.40
CA PHE A 67 -11.08 -12.61 -10.06
C PHE A 67 -9.85 -12.37 -10.94
N ASP A 68 -10.02 -12.16 -12.24
CA ASP A 68 -8.91 -11.88 -13.16
C ASP A 68 -8.17 -10.60 -12.76
N ILE A 69 -8.91 -9.52 -12.50
CA ILE A 69 -8.36 -8.23 -12.07
C ILE A 69 -7.66 -8.37 -10.72
N PHE A 70 -8.30 -9.04 -9.76
CA PHE A 70 -7.73 -9.23 -8.42
C PHE A 70 -6.48 -10.11 -8.43
N ASN A 71 -6.47 -11.19 -9.21
CA ASN A 71 -5.30 -12.06 -9.35
C ASN A 71 -4.11 -11.28 -9.92
N ARG A 72 -4.35 -10.43 -10.92
CA ARG A 72 -3.31 -9.55 -11.47
C ARG A 72 -2.84 -8.53 -10.43
N TYR A 73 -3.76 -7.92 -9.68
CA TYR A 73 -3.41 -7.03 -8.58
C TYR A 73 -2.49 -7.72 -7.57
N PHE A 74 -2.83 -8.94 -7.17
CA PHE A 74 -2.03 -9.72 -6.23
C PHE A 74 -0.64 -10.05 -6.80
N GLU A 75 -0.55 -10.47 -8.06
CA GLU A 75 0.71 -10.72 -8.75
C GLU A 75 1.61 -9.47 -8.76
N ARG A 76 1.05 -8.30 -9.11
CA ARG A 76 1.78 -7.03 -9.14
C ARG A 76 2.20 -6.59 -7.73
N LEU A 77 1.39 -6.87 -6.71
CA LEU A 77 1.71 -6.59 -5.32
C LEU A 77 2.89 -7.46 -4.83
N GLU A 78 2.91 -8.76 -5.15
CA GLU A 78 4.04 -9.65 -4.85
C GLU A 78 5.34 -9.18 -5.53
N GLN A 79 5.26 -8.75 -6.79
CA GLN A 79 6.39 -8.17 -7.52
C GLN A 79 6.92 -6.91 -6.83
N ARG A 80 6.01 -6.04 -6.36
CA ARG A 80 6.38 -4.83 -5.61
C ARG A 80 7.08 -5.16 -4.31
N VAL A 81 6.57 -6.11 -3.52
CA VAL A 81 7.21 -6.51 -2.25
C VAL A 81 8.60 -7.07 -2.51
N THR A 82 8.74 -7.96 -3.49
CA THR A 82 10.03 -8.54 -3.88
C THR A 82 11.02 -7.44 -4.28
N TYR A 83 10.61 -6.48 -5.11
CA TYR A 83 11.44 -5.35 -5.53
C TYR A 83 11.84 -4.45 -4.36
N VAL A 84 10.92 -4.21 -3.43
CA VAL A 84 11.18 -3.42 -2.21
C VAL A 84 12.19 -4.14 -1.32
N ASP A 85 12.05 -5.44 -1.10
CA ASP A 85 12.99 -6.21 -0.30
C ASP A 85 14.40 -6.23 -0.91
N GLU A 86 14.49 -6.36 -2.23
CA GLU A 86 15.77 -6.23 -2.94
C GLU A 86 16.40 -4.86 -2.72
N LEU A 87 15.61 -3.80 -2.80
CA LEU A 87 16.09 -2.43 -2.60
C LEU A 87 16.47 -2.13 -1.13
N LEU A 88 15.79 -2.76 -0.18
CA LEU A 88 16.04 -2.60 1.26
C LEU A 88 17.26 -3.41 1.76
N LYS A 89 17.78 -4.38 1.00
CA LYS A 89 19.02 -5.10 1.34
C LYS A 89 20.23 -4.19 1.39
N ASP A 90 20.25 -3.16 0.54
CA ASP A 90 21.32 -2.17 0.46
C ASP A 90 20.82 -0.77 0.85
N PRO A 91 20.52 -0.53 2.15
CA PRO A 91 19.97 0.75 2.60
C PRO A 91 20.94 1.93 2.43
N ALA A 92 22.22 1.65 2.15
CA ALA A 92 23.22 2.65 1.78
C ALA A 92 22.92 3.33 0.41
N ASN A 93 22.07 2.74 -0.43
CA ASN A 93 21.70 3.29 -1.74
C ASN A 93 20.73 4.47 -1.65
N PHE A 94 20.11 4.72 -0.49
CA PHE A 94 19.22 5.86 -0.30
C PHE A 94 20.02 7.16 -0.05
N ASN A 95 20.57 7.73 -1.12
CA ASN A 95 21.25 9.02 -1.07
C ASN A 95 20.27 10.20 -1.19
N PHE A 96 20.00 10.89 -0.07
CA PHE A 96 19.10 12.06 0.00
C PHE A 96 19.77 13.41 -0.31
N SER A 97 20.94 13.42 -0.94
CA SER A 97 21.66 14.66 -1.28
C SER A 97 21.12 15.36 -2.53
N VAL A 98 20.19 14.74 -3.26
CA VAL A 98 19.58 15.28 -4.48
C VAL A 98 18.19 15.84 -4.17
N ASP A 99 17.87 17.00 -4.74
CA ASP A 99 16.53 17.61 -4.67
C ASP A 99 15.58 16.85 -5.60
N GLU A 100 14.79 15.95 -5.02
CA GLU A 100 13.78 15.15 -5.72
C GLU A 100 12.39 15.48 -5.17
N ARG A 101 11.41 15.56 -6.06
CA ARG A 101 10.02 15.80 -5.70
C ARG A 101 9.18 14.60 -6.06
N ILE A 102 8.28 14.25 -5.15
CA ILE A 102 7.34 13.16 -5.33
C ILE A 102 5.92 13.69 -5.23
N LEU A 103 5.01 13.10 -6.00
CA LEU A 103 3.58 13.31 -5.87
C LEU A 103 3.03 12.24 -4.92
N ILE A 104 2.56 12.67 -3.74
CA ILE A 104 2.00 11.76 -2.73
C ILE A 104 0.60 11.30 -3.14
N ASN A 105 -0.21 12.23 -3.66
CA ASN A 105 -1.53 11.93 -4.20
C ASN A 105 -1.43 11.79 -5.72
N ARG A 106 -1.81 10.63 -6.23
CA ARG A 106 -1.75 10.25 -7.64
C ARG A 106 -3.08 9.74 -8.19
N LYS A 107 -4.17 10.01 -7.47
CA LYS A 107 -5.53 9.63 -7.87
C LYS A 107 -5.90 10.10 -9.28
N ASP A 108 -5.42 11.27 -9.66
CA ASP A 108 -5.70 11.88 -10.96
C ASP A 108 -4.58 11.64 -12.00
N GLU A 109 -3.52 10.92 -11.63
CA GLU A 109 -2.38 10.66 -12.51
C GLU A 109 -2.60 9.42 -13.36
N LEU A 110 -1.94 9.39 -14.52
CA LEU A 110 -1.99 8.23 -15.39
C LEU A 110 -1.28 7.03 -14.74
N PRO A 111 -1.84 5.82 -14.90
CA PRO A 111 -1.17 4.57 -14.53
C PRO A 111 0.18 4.44 -15.26
N PRO A 112 1.16 3.76 -14.66
CA PRO A 112 2.44 3.50 -15.32
C PRO A 112 2.22 2.74 -16.62
N THR A 113 2.90 3.13 -17.70
CA THR A 113 2.75 2.46 -19.00
C THR A 113 3.31 1.03 -18.96
N ASN A 114 4.39 0.83 -18.20
CA ASN A 114 5.13 -0.41 -18.13
C ASN A 114 5.60 -0.72 -16.70
N LEU A 115 6.00 -1.97 -16.49
CA LEU A 115 6.53 -2.45 -15.22
C LEU A 115 7.80 -1.69 -14.77
N ASP A 116 8.62 -1.21 -15.69
CA ASP A 116 9.79 -0.40 -15.35
C ASP A 116 9.41 1.00 -14.83
N GLU A 117 8.34 1.59 -15.35
CA GLU A 117 7.80 2.83 -14.79
C GLU A 117 7.21 2.57 -13.42
N ALA A 118 6.41 1.50 -13.26
CA ALA A 118 5.87 1.11 -11.96
C ALA A 118 7.00 0.94 -10.91
N LYS A 119 8.10 0.25 -11.24
CA LYS A 119 9.28 0.12 -10.38
C LYS A 119 9.90 1.46 -9.99
N LYS A 120 9.95 2.44 -10.91
CA LYS A 120 10.44 3.79 -10.58
C LYS A 120 9.58 4.46 -9.52
N LEU A 121 8.26 4.35 -9.67
CA LEU A 121 7.30 4.92 -8.73
C LEU A 121 7.38 4.23 -7.37
N TRP A 122 7.54 2.91 -7.35
CA TRP A 122 7.72 2.14 -6.12
C TRP A 122 9.00 2.55 -5.38
N ARG A 123 10.10 2.76 -6.11
CA ARG A 123 11.37 3.25 -5.54
C ARG A 123 11.20 4.64 -4.93
N GLU A 124 10.57 5.58 -5.64
CA GLU A 124 10.33 6.94 -5.14
C GLU A 124 9.47 6.94 -3.88
N ARG A 125 8.41 6.13 -3.88
CA ARG A 125 7.54 5.95 -2.72
C ARG A 125 8.28 5.33 -1.53
N LEU A 126 9.08 4.30 -1.76
CA LEU A 126 9.87 3.66 -0.69
C LEU A 126 10.90 4.62 -0.11
N ARG A 127 11.57 5.40 -0.97
CA ARG A 127 12.54 6.43 -0.56
C ARG A 127 11.88 7.50 0.31
N PHE A 128 10.66 7.91 -0.02
CA PHE A 128 9.88 8.81 0.81
C PHE A 128 9.53 8.23 2.17
N GLU A 129 9.02 6.99 2.19
CA GLU A 129 8.66 6.30 3.44
C GLU A 129 9.90 6.14 4.33
N TYR A 130 11.04 5.79 3.75
CA TYR A 130 12.32 5.72 4.45
C TYR A 130 12.74 7.08 5.02
N LEU A 131 12.63 8.16 4.23
CA LEU A 131 12.94 9.52 4.70
C LEU A 131 12.06 9.92 5.87
N GLN A 132 10.76 9.63 5.81
CA GLN A 132 9.82 9.96 6.87
C GLN A 132 10.16 9.22 8.18
N GLU A 133 10.52 7.94 8.10
CA GLU A 133 10.96 7.18 9.28
C GLU A 133 12.28 7.73 9.86
N LYS A 134 13.23 8.11 8.99
CA LYS A 134 14.49 8.75 9.39
C LYS A 134 14.24 10.10 10.08
N LEU A 135 13.34 10.92 9.55
CA LEU A 135 12.94 12.19 10.14
C LEU A 135 12.19 12.02 11.45
N ALA A 136 11.26 11.07 11.54
CA ALA A 136 10.51 10.77 12.75
C ALA A 136 11.45 10.38 13.91
N ARG A 137 12.44 9.52 13.64
CA ARG A 137 13.47 9.13 14.61
C ARG A 137 14.34 10.32 15.03
N THR A 138 14.76 11.16 14.08
CA THR A 138 15.55 12.36 14.37
C THR A 138 14.76 13.37 15.21
N GLY A 139 13.48 13.57 14.89
CA GLY A 139 12.57 14.41 15.66
C GLY A 139 12.32 13.88 17.08
N ALA A 140 12.19 12.56 17.24
CA ALA A 140 12.08 11.93 18.55
C ALA A 140 13.34 12.15 19.41
N LYS A 141 14.54 12.00 18.81
CA LYS A 141 15.82 12.30 19.49
C LYS A 141 15.94 13.79 19.90
N LYS A 142 15.36 14.71 19.12
CA LYS A 142 15.33 16.15 19.47
C LYS A 142 14.34 16.47 20.60
N LYS A 143 13.18 15.80 20.64
CA LYS A 143 12.18 15.97 21.71
C LYS A 143 12.69 15.45 23.06
N THR A 144 13.40 14.32 23.10
CA THR A 144 14.00 13.81 24.34
C THR A 144 15.10 14.72 24.86
N ALA A 145 15.90 15.35 23.98
CA ALA A 145 16.91 16.33 24.38
C ALA A 145 16.30 17.64 24.95
N THR A 146 15.10 18.02 24.51
CA THR A 146 14.43 19.25 24.97
C THR A 146 13.67 19.04 26.29
N ALA A 147 13.21 17.81 26.58
CA ALA A 147 12.56 17.47 27.84
C ALA A 147 13.52 17.43 29.05
N SER A 148 14.84 17.30 28.81
CA SER A 148 15.85 17.30 29.88
C SER A 148 16.25 18.70 30.39
N THR A 149 15.74 19.79 29.82
CA THR A 149 16.09 21.17 30.26
C THR A 149 15.03 21.83 31.16
N THR A 150 13.88 21.20 31.37
CA THR A 150 12.85 21.63 32.33
C THR A 150 12.61 20.59 33.41
N ALA A 151 13.68 20.20 34.12
CA ALA A 151 13.56 19.52 35.40
C ALA A 151 13.68 20.58 36.51
N PHE A 152 12.53 21.13 36.93
CA PHE A 152 12.44 21.82 38.21
C PHE A 152 12.63 20.79 39.34
N SER A 153 13.57 21.12 40.21
CA SER A 153 13.98 20.41 41.43
C SER A 153 12.81 20.14 42.38
N THR A 154 12.71 18.90 42.87
CA THR A 154 12.69 18.62 44.33
C THR A 154 13.18 17.19 44.59
N PRO A 155 13.99 16.95 45.65
CA PRO A 155 14.59 15.64 45.94
C PRO A 155 13.79 14.80 46.95
N VAL A 156 14.28 13.56 47.17
CA VAL A 156 14.10 12.62 48.33
C VAL A 156 13.26 11.35 48.02
N PRO A 157 13.65 10.14 48.50
CA PRO A 157 14.93 9.43 48.41
C PRO A 157 14.77 7.97 47.85
N ALA A 158 15.89 7.26 47.73
CA ALA A 158 16.02 5.95 47.11
C ALA A 158 15.40 4.76 47.89
N THR A 159 14.90 3.76 47.15
CA THR A 159 15.01 2.33 47.52
C THR A 159 14.95 1.38 46.31
N VAL A 160 16.06 0.65 46.13
CA VAL A 160 16.20 -0.77 45.71
C VAL A 160 16.00 -1.15 44.22
N THR A 161 17.15 -1.21 43.54
CA THR A 161 17.71 -2.33 42.75
C THR A 161 16.79 -3.49 42.35
N THR A 162 16.67 -3.74 41.05
CA THR A 162 16.93 -5.06 40.47
C THR A 162 17.52 -4.89 39.06
N ASN A 163 18.77 -5.30 38.92
CA ASN A 163 19.47 -5.42 37.65
C ASN A 163 18.85 -6.56 36.85
N SER A 164 18.45 -6.29 35.61
CA SER A 164 18.45 -7.29 34.55
C SER A 164 19.43 -6.85 33.48
N THR A 165 20.64 -7.38 33.61
CA THR A 165 21.70 -7.35 32.60
C THR A 165 21.19 -8.11 31.38
N ILE A 166 20.83 -7.38 30.32
CA ILE A 166 20.69 -7.95 28.98
C ILE A 166 21.96 -7.53 28.23
N GLU A 167 22.81 -8.51 27.95
CA GLU A 167 23.98 -8.38 27.09
C GLU A 167 23.56 -7.79 25.72
N PRO A 168 24.35 -6.87 25.13
CA PRO A 168 23.94 -6.14 23.94
C PRO A 168 24.07 -7.02 22.70
N ALA A 169 22.95 -7.54 22.20
CA ALA A 169 22.85 -7.92 20.79
C ALA A 169 23.27 -6.72 19.94
N LYS A 170 24.17 -6.93 18.97
CA LYS A 170 24.72 -5.91 18.06
C LYS A 170 23.62 -4.91 17.69
N LYS A 171 23.75 -3.66 18.14
CA LYS A 171 22.77 -2.60 17.84
C LYS A 171 22.72 -2.46 16.33
N LYS A 172 21.61 -2.91 15.73
CA LYS A 172 21.33 -2.67 14.31
C LYS A 172 21.48 -1.18 14.05
N THR A 173 22.05 -0.84 12.90
CA THR A 173 22.16 0.57 12.53
C THR A 173 20.75 1.16 12.41
N ASP A 174 20.58 2.46 12.68
CA ASP A 174 19.27 3.13 12.51
C ASP A 174 18.67 2.85 11.11
N ALA A 175 19.54 2.70 10.11
CA ALA A 175 19.18 2.37 8.73
C ALA A 175 18.62 0.94 8.57
N GLU A 176 19.24 -0.05 9.20
CA GLU A 176 18.78 -1.45 9.20
C GLU A 176 17.44 -1.61 9.92
N GLU A 177 17.24 -0.90 11.03
CA GLU A 177 15.95 -0.97 11.75
C GLU A 177 14.80 -0.35 10.95
N ILE A 178 15.06 0.75 10.22
CA ILE A 178 14.07 1.34 9.31
C ILE A 178 13.77 0.36 8.17
N ALA A 179 14.80 -0.27 7.59
CA ALA A 179 14.63 -1.25 6.52
C ALA A 179 13.78 -2.46 6.99
N ASP A 180 14.08 -3.01 8.17
CA ASP A 180 13.31 -4.10 8.77
C ASP A 180 11.84 -3.70 9.01
N LEU A 181 11.61 -2.47 9.50
CA LEU A 181 10.25 -1.96 9.74
C LEU A 181 9.45 -1.85 8.44
N LEU A 182 10.07 -1.30 7.40
CA LEU A 182 9.45 -1.16 6.08
C LEU A 182 9.17 -2.55 5.50
N SER A 183 10.15 -3.45 5.42
CA SER A 183 9.94 -4.81 4.88
C SER A 183 8.78 -5.53 5.60
N ARG A 184 8.70 -5.44 6.94
CA ARG A 184 7.57 -5.99 7.70
C ARG A 184 6.22 -5.37 7.32
N ARG A 185 6.15 -4.05 7.10
CA ARG A 185 4.92 -3.36 6.69
C ARG A 185 4.45 -3.86 5.32
N TYR A 186 5.36 -4.00 4.37
CA TYR A 186 5.07 -4.51 3.02
C TYR A 186 4.61 -5.97 3.06
N HIS A 187 5.30 -6.84 3.78
CA HIS A 187 4.87 -8.23 3.97
C HIS A 187 3.53 -8.37 4.69
N ARG A 188 3.26 -7.52 5.68
CA ARG A 188 1.96 -7.52 6.36
C ARG A 188 0.84 -7.13 5.40
N ASN A 189 1.08 -6.16 4.52
CA ASN A 189 0.12 -5.78 3.48
C ASN A 189 -0.10 -6.93 2.48
N LEU A 190 0.96 -7.59 2.03
CA LEU A 190 0.83 -8.76 1.17
C LEU A 190 0.06 -9.90 1.83
N ARG A 191 0.37 -10.19 3.10
CA ARG A 191 -0.33 -11.22 3.87
C ARG A 191 -1.81 -10.91 4.01
N PHE A 192 -2.17 -9.64 4.23
CA PHE A 192 -3.56 -9.22 4.32
C PHE A 192 -4.35 -9.60 3.05
N PHE A 193 -3.81 -9.31 1.86
CA PHE A 193 -4.46 -9.69 0.60
C PHE A 193 -4.37 -11.19 0.27
N LYS A 194 -3.37 -11.89 0.79
CA LYS A 194 -3.27 -13.36 0.66
C LYS A 194 -4.33 -14.10 1.45
N GLU A 195 -4.80 -13.50 2.53
CA GLU A 195 -5.86 -14.05 3.38
C GLU A 195 -7.26 -13.74 2.85
N TRP A 196 -7.39 -12.93 1.78
CA TRP A 196 -8.68 -12.65 1.15
C TRP A 196 -9.24 -13.91 0.50
N ASP A 197 -10.49 -14.20 0.79
CA ASP A 197 -11.23 -15.28 0.15
C ASP A 197 -12.07 -14.77 -1.03
N ASN A 198 -12.83 -15.67 -1.64
CA ASN A 198 -13.69 -15.33 -2.78
C ASN A 198 -14.79 -14.32 -2.44
N GLU A 199 -15.19 -14.18 -1.17
CA GLU A 199 -16.20 -13.20 -0.75
C GLU A 199 -15.58 -11.81 -0.65
N ASP A 200 -14.34 -11.70 -0.18
CA ASP A 200 -13.61 -10.43 -0.05
C ASP A 200 -13.32 -9.76 -1.41
N VAL A 201 -13.06 -10.55 -2.45
CA VAL A 201 -12.81 -10.04 -3.82
C VAL A 201 -14.05 -9.35 -4.42
N MET A 202 -15.23 -9.69 -3.92
CA MET A 202 -16.53 -9.30 -4.48
C MET A 202 -17.28 -8.23 -3.67
N GLN A 203 -16.65 -7.64 -2.65
CA GLN A 203 -17.26 -6.61 -1.79
C GLN A 203 -17.35 -5.22 -2.43
#